data_AF-A0A657KA84-F1
#
_entry.id   AF-A0A657KA84-F1
#
_cell.length_a   1.000
_cell.length_b   1.000
_cell.length_c   1.000
_cell.angle_alpha   90.00
_cell.angle_beta   90.00
_cell.angle_gamma   90.00
#
_symmetry.space_group_name_H-M   'P 1'
#
loop_
_entity.id
_entity.type
_entity.pdbx_description
1 polymer ?
#
loop_
_entity_poly.entity_id
_entity_poly.type
_entity_poly.pdbx_seq_one_letter_code
_entity_poly.pdbx_strand_id
1 'polypeptide(L)'
;MTKPTLGDFYNNPREAYENGFRLTWKHSILHVIKCTFIDVWLDIFKLFVGIIVAHLIPILFIILCILAILLIIITMPIFFPFWIVSHQLSTRKVIKKYFERSDDD
;
A
#
# COMPACT_ATOMS: atom_id res chain seq x y z
N MET A 1 -33.45 26.34 38.18
CA MET A 1 -32.25 25.47 38.21
C MET A 1 -32.31 24.54 37.00
N THR A 2 -31.34 24.67 36.09
CA THR A 2 -31.14 23.76 34.96
C THR A 2 -30.61 22.43 35.47
N LYS A 3 -31.08 21.30 34.92
CA LYS A 3 -30.60 19.98 35.33
C LYS A 3 -29.12 19.82 34.91
N PRO A 4 -28.23 19.36 35.80
CA PRO A 4 -26.83 19.11 35.44
C PRO A 4 -26.75 18.06 34.33
N THR A 5 -25.87 18.30 33.36
CA THR A 5 -25.69 17.43 32.20
C THR A 5 -24.48 16.51 32.38
N LEU A 6 -24.39 15.47 31.56
CA LEU A 6 -23.24 14.55 31.57
C LEU A 6 -21.92 15.27 31.23
N GLY A 7 -21.99 16.35 30.43
CA GLY A 7 -20.82 17.18 30.11
C GLY A 7 -20.24 17.91 31.32
N ASP A 8 -21.10 18.39 32.22
CA ASP A 8 -20.69 19.07 33.46
C ASP A 8 -19.96 18.11 34.42
N PHE A 9 -20.34 16.82 34.41
CA PHE A 9 -19.66 15.77 35.17
C PHE A 9 -18.22 15.52 34.68
N TYR A 10 -17.99 15.53 33.37
CA TYR A 10 -16.64 15.32 32.80
C TYR A 10 -15.70 16.48 33.11
N ASN A 11 -16.23 17.71 33.23
CA ASN A 11 -15.44 18.89 33.54
C ASN A 11 -15.18 19.04 35.05
N ASN A 12 -16.19 18.85 35.90
CA ASN A 12 -16.05 18.95 37.35
C ASN A 12 -16.96 17.94 38.08
N PRO A 13 -16.48 16.72 38.35
CA PRO A 13 -17.32 15.64 38.88
C PRO A 13 -17.82 15.94 40.30
N ARG A 14 -17.04 16.67 41.11
CA ARG A 14 -17.40 17.00 42.50
C ARG A 14 -18.60 17.94 42.55
N GLU A 15 -18.57 19.00 41.75
CA GLU A 15 -19.65 19.99 41.64
C GLU A 15 -20.93 19.39 41.04
N ALA A 16 -20.79 18.47 40.07
CA ALA A 16 -21.91 17.73 39.51
C ALA A 16 -22.61 16.84 40.56
N TYR A 17 -21.84 16.15 41.42
CA TYR A 17 -22.41 15.35 42.52
C TYR A 17 -23.09 16.22 43.58
N GLU A 18 -22.50 17.36 43.95
CA GLU A 18 -23.09 18.33 44.89
C GLU A 18 -24.39 18.93 44.34
N ASN A 19 -24.50 19.12 43.02
CA ASN A 19 -25.72 19.55 42.34
C ASN A 19 -26.73 18.41 42.06
N GLY A 20 -26.54 17.24 42.67
CA GLY A 20 -27.50 16.13 42.64
C GLY A 20 -27.39 15.20 41.43
N PHE A 21 -26.35 15.35 40.59
CA PHE A 21 -26.09 14.42 39.49
C PHE A 21 -25.45 13.13 40.03
N ARG A 22 -26.23 12.06 40.16
CA ARG A 22 -25.71 10.73 40.52
C ARG A 22 -25.55 9.89 39.26
N LEU A 23 -24.32 9.67 38.83
CA LEU A 23 -24.04 8.65 37.81
C LEU A 23 -24.48 7.29 38.33
N THR A 24 -25.43 6.66 37.64
CA THR A 24 -25.79 5.28 37.92
C THR A 24 -24.62 4.38 37.49
N TRP A 25 -24.14 3.53 38.41
CA TRP A 25 -23.05 2.58 38.16
C TRP A 25 -23.20 1.78 36.87
N LYS A 26 -24.45 1.48 36.46
CA LYS A 26 -24.77 0.84 35.18
C LYS A 26 -24.23 1.62 33.96
N HIS A 27 -24.32 2.95 33.94
CA HIS A 27 -23.81 3.75 32.83
C HIS A 27 -22.28 3.79 32.78
N SER A 28 -21.62 3.87 33.94
CA SER A 28 -20.16 3.87 34.02
C SER A 28 -19.58 2.52 33.57
N ILE A 29 -20.14 1.40 34.04
CA ILE A 29 -19.69 0.05 33.65
C ILE A 29 -19.95 -0.23 32.17
N LEU A 30 -21.12 0.17 31.64
CA LEU A 30 -21.45 -0.04 30.22
C LEU A 30 -20.53 0.78 29.30
N HIS A 31 -20.16 2.00 29.71
CA HIS A 31 -19.24 2.84 28.97
C HIS A 31 -17.81 2.27 28.97
N VAL A 32 -17.31 1.83 30.14
CA VAL A 32 -15.99 1.20 30.26
C VAL A 32 -15.91 -0.07 29.40
N ILE A 33 -16.92 -0.96 29.48
CA ILE A 33 -16.94 -2.18 28.67
C ILE A 33 -16.96 -1.85 27.17
N LYS A 34 -17.74 -0.85 26.73
CA LYS A 34 -17.78 -0.44 25.32
C LYS A 34 -16.45 0.14 24.84
N CYS A 35 -15.85 1.07 25.59
CA CYS A 35 -14.57 1.66 25.20
C CYS A 35 -13.47 0.62 25.14
N THR A 36 -13.31 -0.20 26.19
CA THR A 36 -12.26 -1.22 26.22
C THR A 36 -12.45 -2.27 25.13
N PHE A 37 -13.70 -2.68 24.84
CA PHE A 37 -13.96 -3.64 23.77
C PHE A 37 -13.63 -3.03 22.40
N ILE A 38 -14.07 -1.80 22.13
CA ILE A 38 -13.79 -1.10 20.86
C ILE A 38 -12.29 -0.95 20.63
N ASP A 39 -11.52 -0.56 21.65
CA ASP A 39 -10.07 -0.39 21.54
C ASP A 39 -9.37 -1.72 21.25
N VAL A 40 -9.74 -2.80 21.94
CA VAL A 40 -9.22 -4.15 21.68
C VAL A 40 -9.56 -4.62 20.26
N TRP A 41 -10.78 -4.38 19.78
CA TRP A 41 -11.17 -4.71 18.41
C TRP A 41 -10.41 -3.92 17.36
N LEU A 42 -10.18 -2.63 17.61
CA LEU A 42 -9.40 -1.77 16.73
C LEU A 42 -7.94 -2.26 16.62
N ASP A 43 -7.33 -2.67 17.73
CA ASP A 43 -5.97 -3.18 17.72
C ASP A 43 -5.86 -4.55 17.02
N ILE A 44 -6.82 -5.45 17.25
CA ILE A 44 -6.92 -6.72 16.52
C ILE A 44 -7.11 -6.46 15.02
N PHE A 45 -7.97 -5.51 14.66
CA PHE A 45 -8.24 -5.16 13.26
C PHE A 45 -6.99 -4.59 12.58
N LYS A 46 -6.25 -3.69 13.25
CA LYS A 46 -4.98 -3.16 12.73
C LYS A 46 -3.95 -4.27 12.53
N LEU A 47 -3.82 -5.21 13.48
CA LEU A 47 -2.92 -6.36 13.36
C LEU A 47 -3.30 -7.22 12.14
N PHE A 48 -4.58 -7.52 11.98
CA PHE A 48 -5.09 -8.31 10.86
C PHE A 48 -4.86 -7.65 9.51
N VAL A 49 -5.15 -6.35 9.39
CA VAL A 49 -4.87 -5.56 8.19
C VAL A 49 -3.37 -5.52 7.90
N GLY A 50 -2.53 -5.35 8.94
CA GLY A 50 -1.08 -5.38 8.80
C GLY A 50 -0.56 -6.70 8.23
N ILE A 51 -1.07 -7.84 8.74
CA ILE A 51 -0.72 -9.18 8.23
C ILE A 51 -1.17 -9.32 6.77
N ILE A 52 -2.41 -8.94 6.43
CA ILE A 52 -2.90 -9.02 5.04
C ILE A 52 -2.02 -8.19 4.12
N VAL A 53 -1.74 -6.94 4.46
CA VAL A 53 -0.95 -6.03 3.64
C VAL A 53 0.48 -6.56 3.48
N ALA A 54 1.09 -7.07 4.55
CA ALA A 54 2.44 -7.64 4.52
C ALA A 54 2.57 -8.86 3.58
N HIS A 55 1.50 -9.62 3.36
CA HIS A 55 1.53 -10.80 2.48
C HIS A 55 0.99 -10.49 1.08
N LEU A 56 -0.01 -9.61 0.96
CA LEU A 56 -0.64 -9.27 -0.31
C LEU A 56 0.32 -8.48 -1.22
N ILE A 57 1.12 -7.55 -0.66
CA ILE A 57 2.08 -6.75 -1.44
C ILE A 57 3.14 -7.65 -2.11
N PRO A 58 3.83 -8.56 -1.40
CA PRO A 58 4.78 -9.48 -2.03
C PRO A 58 4.16 -10.36 -3.10
N ILE A 59 2.94 -10.87 -2.87
CA ILE A 59 2.23 -11.72 -3.83
C ILE A 59 1.95 -10.93 -5.12
N LEU A 60 1.42 -9.71 -5.00
CA LEU A 60 1.17 -8.84 -6.15
C LEU A 60 2.46 -8.51 -6.90
N PHE A 61 3.55 -8.26 -6.16
CA PHE A 61 4.87 -8.02 -6.76
C PHE A 61 5.36 -9.24 -7.55
N ILE A 62 5.26 -10.45 -6.99
CA ILE A 62 5.63 -11.70 -7.68
C ILE A 62 4.82 -11.87 -8.96
N ILE A 63 3.51 -11.63 -8.92
CA ILE A 63 2.64 -11.72 -10.10
C ILE A 63 3.09 -10.72 -11.18
N LEU A 64 3.40 -9.48 -10.81
CA LEU A 64 3.92 -8.47 -11.73
C LEU A 64 5.26 -8.88 -12.35
N CYS A 65 6.17 -9.47 -11.56
CA CYS A 65 7.43 -10.01 -12.08
C CYS A 65 7.21 -11.12 -13.10
N ILE A 66 6.30 -12.06 -12.83
CA ILE A 66 5.97 -13.15 -13.77
C ILE A 66 5.39 -12.58 -15.07
N LEU A 67 4.48 -11.62 -14.98
CA LEU A 67 3.90 -10.95 -16.16
C LEU A 67 4.96 -10.22 -16.98
N ALA A 68 5.90 -9.53 -16.32
CA ALA A 68 7.00 -8.85 -17.01
C ALA A 68 7.93 -9.84 -17.73
N ILE A 69 8.28 -10.96 -17.10
CA ILE A 69 9.11 -12.01 -17.72
C ILE A 69 8.39 -12.62 -18.92
N LEU A 70 7.10 -12.95 -18.80
CA LEU A 70 6.29 -13.46 -19.91
C LEU A 70 6.25 -12.48 -21.08
N LEU A 71 6.10 -11.18 -20.80
CA LEU A 71 6.13 -10.15 -21.84
C LEU A 71 7.49 -10.09 -22.54
N ILE A 72 8.60 -10.19 -21.80
CA ILE A 72 9.95 -10.25 -22.39
C ILE A 72 10.09 -11.47 -23.29
N ILE A 73 9.66 -12.65 -22.83
CA ILE A 73 9.74 -13.89 -23.60
C ILE A 73 8.92 -13.79 -24.89
N ILE A 74 7.71 -13.23 -24.83
CA ILE A 74 6.83 -13.05 -25.99
C ILE A 74 7.41 -12.02 -26.97
N THR A 75 8.04 -10.97 -26.47
CA THR A 75 8.57 -9.89 -27.30
C THR A 75 9.96 -10.19 -27.88
N MET A 76 10.77 -11.02 -27.23
CA MET A 76 12.08 -11.46 -27.74
C MET A 76 12.06 -11.98 -29.18
N PRO A 77 11.18 -12.91 -29.59
CA PRO A 77 11.16 -13.43 -30.96
C PRO A 77 10.76 -12.38 -32.01
N ILE A 78 10.14 -11.27 -31.60
CA ILE A 78 9.84 -10.14 -32.50
C ILE A 78 11.05 -9.20 -32.60
N PHE A 79 11.69 -8.90 -31.46
CA PHE A 79 12.86 -8.01 -31.43
C PHE A 79 14.11 -8.65 -32.03
N PHE A 80 14.27 -9.97 -31.92
CA PHE A 80 15.43 -10.71 -32.41
C PHE A 80 15.64 -10.59 -33.93
N PRO A 81 14.66 -10.85 -34.81
CA PRO A 81 14.83 -10.67 -36.25
C PRO A 81 15.06 -9.19 -36.60
N PHE A 82 14.40 -8.26 -35.89
CA PHE A 82 14.59 -6.83 -36.12
C PHE A 82 16.03 -6.38 -35.78
N TRP A 83 16.58 -6.89 -34.68
CA TRP A 83 17.96 -6.65 -34.28
C TRP A 83 18.96 -7.22 -35.29
N ILE A 84 18.75 -8.45 -35.78
CA ILE A 84 19.59 -9.08 -36.81
C ILE A 84 19.61 -8.24 -38.09
N VAL A 85 18.44 -7.83 -38.60
CA VAL A 85 18.36 -7.03 -39.84
C VAL A 85 19.06 -5.69 -39.66
N SER A 86 18.82 -5.00 -38.54
CA SER A 86 19.47 -3.73 -38.23
C SER A 86 21.00 -3.88 -38.15
N HIS A 87 21.48 -4.94 -37.49
CA HIS A 87 22.91 -5.22 -37.38
C HIS A 87 23.53 -5.51 -38.75
N GLN A 88 22.90 -6.34 -39.58
CA GLN A 88 23.37 -6.65 -40.94
C GLN A 88 23.49 -5.40 -41.81
N LEU A 89 22.50 -4.49 -41.74
CA LEU A 89 22.55 -3.22 -42.47
C LEU A 89 23.68 -2.32 -41.97
N SER A 90 23.89 -2.25 -40.66
CA SER A 90 24.99 -1.49 -40.05
C SER A 90 26.36 -2.04 -40.48
N THR A 91 26.56 -3.35 -40.36
CA THR A 91 27.82 -4.02 -40.77
C THR A 91 28.10 -3.82 -42.25
N ARG A 92 27.08 -3.91 -43.13
CA ARG A 92 27.24 -3.63 -44.56
C ARG A 92 27.71 -2.20 -44.83
N LYS A 93 27.16 -1.21 -44.12
CA LYS A 93 27.60 0.19 -44.26
C LYS A 93 29.04 0.37 -43.84
N VAL A 94 29.45 -0.26 -42.74
CA VAL A 94 30.83 -0.20 -42.24
C VAL A 94 31.80 -0.84 -43.24
N ILE A 95 31.51 -2.06 -43.70
CA ILE A 95 32.35 -2.77 -44.69
C ILE A 95 32.47 -1.97 -45.98
N LYS A 96 31.35 -1.43 -46.49
CA LYS A 96 31.37 -0.59 -47.70
C LYS A 96 32.30 0.60 -47.55
N LYS A 97 32.25 1.30 -46.41
CA LYS A 97 33.12 2.44 -46.11
C LYS A 97 34.60 2.05 -45.99
N TYR A 98 34.90 0.84 -45.52
CA TYR A 98 36.28 0.33 -45.51
C TYR A 98 36.80 0.08 -46.93
N PHE A 99 36.01 -0.54 -47.82
CA PHE A 99 36.42 -0.82 -49.19
C PHE A 99 36.57 0.44 -50.05
N GLU A 100 35.66 1.41 -49.92
CA GLU A 100 35.79 2.71 -50.63
C GLU A 100 37.08 3.44 -50.26
N ARG A 101 37.58 3.27 -49.03
CA ARG A 101 38.81 3.93 -48.57
C ARG A 101 40.09 3.24 -49.04
N SER A 102 40.03 1.95 -49.35
CA SER A 102 41.18 1.19 -49.87
C SER A 102 41.36 1.31 -51.38
N ASP A 103 40.34 1.75 -52.13
CA ASP A 103 40.44 1.99 -53.57
C ASP A 103 41.01 3.39 -53.91
N ASP A 104 41.07 4.30 -52.92
CA ASP A 104 41.60 5.67 -53.05
C ASP A 104 43.11 5.79 -52.72
N ASP A 105 43.74 4.72 -52.21
CA ASP A 105 45.19 4.62 -51.90
C ASP A 105 45.95 3.81 -52.97
#